data_AF-A0A8X8CJB1-F1
#
_entry.id   AF-A0A8X8CJB1-F1
#
_cell.length_a   1.000
_cell.length_b   1.000
_cell.length_c   1.000
_cell.angle_alpha   90.00
_cell.angle_beta   90.00
_cell.angle_gamma   90.00
#
_symmetry.space_group_name_H-M   'P 1'
#
loop_
_entity.id
_entity.type
_entity.pdbx_description
1 polymer ?
#
loop_
_entity_poly.entity_id
_entity_poly.type
_entity_poly.pdbx_seq_one_letter_code
_entity_poly.pdbx_strand_id
1 'polypeptide(L)'
;MRNHNGETALFRAARYGKTDMFNFLAAKVSGYDEAGLQFYVQRSDKNTILHIAILSEHFDLAYQIALDYRHLISEKDGDGMTSLQLLSCNPSAFKQDPEDGFIKLAKSCCSTAWQEKVQNQKDKYKSAVELAKLLSRNDTSWEVSYSSIDQSKPKIHRYGEIAGQEGMSLAARIHERMDDVGETPLILATKSGIVEIVEEILRLYPQAVEHVDDEGRNVLHVAIKYRELKIFELVTKMEVPMKRLVRKIDNEGNSILHTVGINRKDFVSEKMEGPAFLLQEELLWFEVLFILLASTYDSHTGIFF
;
A
#
# COMPACT_ATOMS: atom_id res chain seq x y z
N MET A 1 -29.60 -9.81 16.03
CA MET A 1 -28.85 -10.31 17.21
C MET A 1 -27.36 -10.27 16.89
N ARG A 2 -26.54 -9.75 17.81
CA ARG A 2 -25.07 -9.70 17.72
C ARG A 2 -24.46 -10.53 18.84
N ASN A 3 -23.27 -11.09 18.64
CA ASN A 3 -22.51 -11.72 19.73
C ASN A 3 -21.84 -10.66 20.63
N HIS A 4 -21.09 -11.11 21.64
CA HIS A 4 -20.34 -10.20 22.55
C HIS A 4 -19.31 -9.31 21.84
N ASN A 5 -18.86 -9.71 20.65
CA ASN A 5 -17.94 -8.93 19.81
C ASN A 5 -18.68 -8.02 18.81
N GLY A 6 -20.01 -7.92 18.89
CA GLY A 6 -20.80 -7.12 17.97
C GLY A 6 -21.01 -7.75 16.59
N GLU A 7 -20.67 -9.03 16.38
CA GLU A 7 -20.76 -9.70 15.08
C GLU A 7 -22.15 -10.32 14.86
N THR A 8 -22.68 -10.17 13.66
CA THR A 8 -23.90 -10.86 13.20
C THR A 8 -23.58 -12.20 12.54
N ALA A 9 -24.59 -13.02 12.29
CA ALA A 9 -24.42 -14.25 11.51
C ALA A 9 -23.89 -13.99 10.10
N LEU A 10 -24.34 -12.89 9.46
CA LEU A 10 -23.84 -12.43 8.17
C LEU A 10 -22.35 -12.08 8.24
N PHE A 11 -21.94 -11.35 9.28
CA PHE A 11 -20.54 -11.01 9.49
C PHE A 11 -19.64 -12.23 9.68
N ARG A 12 -20.10 -13.22 10.45
CA ARG A 12 -19.34 -14.48 10.63
C ARG A 12 -19.27 -15.29 9.33
N ALA A 13 -20.32 -15.28 8.50
CA ALA A 13 -20.27 -15.92 7.19
C ALA A 13 -19.16 -15.33 6.31
N ALA A 14 -19.01 -14.00 6.30
CA ALA A 14 -17.92 -13.31 5.60
C ALA A 14 -16.54 -13.68 6.18
N ARG A 15 -16.39 -13.64 7.51
CA ARG A 15 -15.14 -13.98 8.21
C ARG A 15 -14.62 -15.39 7.91
N TYR A 16 -15.52 -16.37 7.75
CA TYR A 16 -15.14 -17.77 7.48
C TYR A 16 -15.29 -18.17 6.00
N GLY A 17 -15.53 -17.20 5.10
CA GLY A 17 -15.60 -17.45 3.65
C GLY A 17 -16.74 -18.38 3.24
N LYS A 18 -17.86 -18.37 3.99
CA LYS A 18 -19.02 -19.25 3.72
C LYS A 18 -19.96 -18.58 2.73
N THR A 19 -19.60 -18.58 1.44
CA THR A 19 -20.30 -17.88 0.36
C THR A 19 -21.79 -18.22 0.27
N ASP A 20 -22.17 -19.51 0.27
CA ASP A 20 -23.58 -19.91 0.16
C ASP A 20 -24.42 -19.39 1.34
N MET A 21 -23.86 -19.50 2.55
CA MET A 21 -24.50 -19.01 3.77
C MET A 21 -24.56 -17.48 3.79
N PHE A 22 -23.51 -16.82 3.30
CA PHE A 22 -23.48 -15.37 3.17
C PHE A 22 -24.59 -14.89 2.22
N ASN A 23 -24.69 -15.48 1.03
CA ASN A 23 -25.70 -15.11 0.03
C ASN A 23 -27.13 -15.33 0.54
N PHE A 24 -27.37 -16.46 1.22
CA PHE A 24 -28.67 -16.74 1.83
C PHE A 24 -29.04 -15.68 2.89
N LEU A 25 -28.09 -15.31 3.75
CA LEU A 25 -28.32 -14.31 4.80
C LEU A 25 -28.45 -12.89 4.22
N ALA A 26 -27.63 -12.54 3.23
CA ALA A 26 -27.67 -11.25 2.54
C ALA A 26 -29.04 -11.04 1.89
N ALA A 27 -29.58 -12.06 1.22
CA ALA A 27 -30.91 -12.02 0.61
C ALA A 27 -32.05 -11.82 1.64
N LYS A 28 -31.84 -12.14 2.92
CA LYS A 28 -32.81 -11.89 4.00
C LYS A 28 -32.70 -10.49 4.59
N VAL A 29 -31.54 -9.85 4.45
CA VAL A 29 -31.25 -8.53 5.02
C VAL A 29 -31.40 -7.41 3.96
N SER A 30 -31.55 -7.75 2.68
CA SER A 30 -31.73 -6.79 1.58
C SER A 30 -33.00 -5.92 1.66
N GLY A 31 -33.98 -6.29 2.49
CA GLY A 31 -35.22 -5.54 2.68
C GLY A 31 -35.17 -4.42 3.72
N TYR A 32 -34.03 -4.19 4.36
CA TYR A 32 -33.85 -3.15 5.38
C TYR A 32 -33.26 -1.87 4.78
N ASP A 33 -33.61 -0.72 5.36
CA ASP A 33 -33.01 0.58 5.02
C ASP A 33 -31.51 0.60 5.38
N GLU A 34 -30.75 1.55 4.81
CA GLU A 34 -29.28 1.64 4.95
C GLU A 34 -28.78 1.65 6.41
N ALA A 35 -29.47 2.39 7.29
CA ALA A 35 -29.16 2.40 8.74
C ALA A 35 -29.44 1.03 9.40
N GLY A 36 -30.47 0.32 8.94
CA GLY A 36 -30.76 -1.05 9.36
C GLY A 36 -29.72 -2.03 8.82
N LEU A 37 -29.20 -1.79 7.61
CA LEU A 37 -28.17 -2.61 7.00
C LEU A 37 -26.82 -2.46 7.70
N GLN A 38 -26.45 -1.24 8.12
CA GLN A 38 -25.24 -0.97 8.92
C GLN A 38 -25.17 -1.87 10.17
N PHE A 39 -26.32 -2.15 10.79
CA PHE A 39 -26.42 -3.07 11.93
C PHE A 39 -25.94 -4.50 11.59
N TYR A 40 -26.05 -4.96 10.34
CA TYR A 40 -25.63 -6.30 9.92
C TYR A 40 -24.24 -6.35 9.33
N VAL A 41 -23.81 -5.28 8.66
CA VAL A 41 -22.56 -5.25 7.89
C VAL A 41 -21.36 -4.71 8.68
N GLN A 42 -21.58 -4.03 9.80
CA GLN A 42 -20.50 -3.41 10.59
C GLN A 42 -20.47 -3.90 12.04
N ARG A 43 -19.27 -4.22 12.54
CA ARG A 43 -19.00 -4.62 13.92
C ARG A 43 -18.85 -3.38 14.83
N SER A 44 -18.77 -3.58 16.15
CA SER A 44 -18.67 -2.48 17.14
C SER A 44 -17.40 -1.64 17.04
N ASP A 45 -16.33 -2.18 16.44
CA ASP A 45 -15.04 -1.54 16.19
C ASP A 45 -14.97 -0.89 14.80
N LYS A 46 -16.10 -0.67 14.14
CA LYS A 46 -16.22 -0.14 12.76
C LYS A 46 -15.74 -1.07 11.64
N ASN A 47 -15.17 -2.23 11.94
CA ASN A 47 -14.82 -3.20 10.91
C ASN A 47 -16.06 -3.66 10.16
N THR A 48 -16.02 -3.58 8.84
CA THR A 48 -17.11 -4.02 7.96
C THR A 48 -16.92 -5.47 7.53
N ILE A 49 -17.97 -6.07 6.95
CA ILE A 49 -17.89 -7.40 6.33
C ILE A 49 -16.85 -7.47 5.20
N LEU A 50 -16.57 -6.35 4.53
CA LEU A 50 -15.56 -6.29 3.47
C LEU A 50 -14.16 -6.34 4.07
N HIS A 51 -13.88 -5.51 5.09
CA HIS A 51 -12.59 -5.50 5.78
C HIS A 51 -12.23 -6.89 6.33
N ILE A 52 -13.17 -7.57 7.01
CA ILE A 52 -12.89 -8.90 7.57
C ILE A 52 -12.72 -9.97 6.51
N ALA A 53 -13.42 -9.89 5.37
CA ALA A 53 -13.26 -10.84 4.27
C ALA A 53 -11.86 -10.73 3.62
N ILE A 54 -11.33 -9.50 3.50
CA ILE A 54 -9.96 -9.24 3.02
C ILE A 54 -8.92 -9.74 4.01
N LEU A 55 -9.07 -9.38 5.30
CA LEU A 55 -8.16 -9.82 6.36
C LEU A 55 -8.15 -11.34 6.54
N SER A 56 -9.29 -12.01 6.28
CA SER A 56 -9.42 -13.47 6.32
C SER A 56 -9.07 -14.14 4.98
N GLU A 57 -8.58 -13.37 4.00
CA GLU A 57 -8.10 -13.83 2.70
C GLU A 57 -9.14 -14.54 1.81
N HIS A 58 -10.42 -14.22 2.00
CA HIS A 58 -11.53 -14.74 1.21
C HIS A 58 -11.87 -13.78 0.07
N PHE A 59 -10.93 -13.60 -0.87
CA PHE A 59 -11.02 -12.56 -1.91
C PHE A 59 -12.20 -12.71 -2.87
N ASP A 60 -12.62 -13.94 -3.20
CA ASP A 60 -13.81 -14.16 -4.03
C ASP A 60 -15.07 -13.60 -3.38
N LEU A 61 -15.24 -13.89 -2.08
CA LEU A 61 -16.37 -13.38 -1.31
C LEU A 61 -16.23 -11.87 -1.08
N ALA A 62 -15.02 -11.37 -0.82
CA ALA A 62 -14.76 -9.94 -0.70
C ALA A 62 -15.11 -9.19 -2.00
N TYR A 63 -14.81 -9.77 -3.17
CA TYR A 63 -15.17 -9.21 -4.47
C TYR A 63 -16.68 -9.13 -4.65
N GLN A 64 -17.41 -10.18 -4.29
CA GLN A 64 -18.88 -10.18 -4.30
C GLN A 64 -19.45 -9.12 -3.35
N ILE A 65 -18.92 -9.04 -2.12
CA ILE A 65 -19.33 -8.03 -1.14
C ILE A 65 -19.08 -6.61 -1.67
N ALA A 66 -17.95 -6.35 -2.30
CA ALA A 66 -17.63 -5.03 -2.85
C ALA A 66 -18.56 -4.64 -4.02
N LEU A 67 -19.04 -5.62 -4.80
CA LEU A 67 -20.04 -5.38 -5.84
C LEU A 67 -21.42 -5.05 -5.28
N ASP A 68 -21.88 -5.83 -4.30
CA ASP A 68 -23.23 -5.72 -3.72
C ASP A 68 -23.35 -4.53 -2.76
N TYR A 69 -22.28 -4.25 -2.02
CA TYR A 69 -22.24 -3.23 -0.97
C TYR A 69 -21.19 -2.15 -1.30
N ARG A 70 -21.34 -1.48 -2.44
CA ARG A 70 -20.37 -0.46 -2.91
C ARG A 70 -20.08 0.64 -1.90
N HIS A 71 -21.07 1.03 -1.07
CA HIS A 71 -20.88 2.03 -0.02
C HIS A 71 -19.81 1.61 1.01
N LEU A 72 -19.56 0.31 1.19
CA LEU A 72 -18.54 -0.20 2.13
C LEU A 72 -17.10 -0.04 1.63
N ILE A 73 -16.88 0.28 0.35
CA ILE A 73 -15.53 0.38 -0.23
C ILE A 73 -14.75 1.54 0.38
N SER A 74 -15.42 2.69 0.56
CA SER A 74 -14.86 3.91 1.13
C SER A 74 -14.94 3.98 2.66
N GLU A 75 -15.58 3.01 3.30
CA GLU A 75 -15.68 2.99 4.75
C GLU A 75 -14.31 2.69 5.36
N LYS A 76 -14.03 3.36 6.49
CA LYS A 76 -12.83 3.14 7.27
C LYS A 76 -13.12 2.19 8.42
N ASP A 77 -12.19 1.27 8.66
CA ASP A 77 -12.24 0.36 9.80
C ASP A 77 -11.89 1.07 11.12
N GLY A 78 -11.72 0.30 12.20
CA GLY A 78 -11.36 0.83 13.52
C GLY A 78 -10.01 1.53 13.55
N ASP A 79 -9.09 1.15 12.66
CA ASP A 79 -7.74 1.69 12.55
C ASP A 79 -7.66 2.83 11.51
N GLY A 80 -8.79 3.27 10.96
CA GLY A 80 -8.85 4.36 9.97
C GLY A 80 -8.53 3.92 8.54
N MET A 81 -8.40 2.62 8.29
CA MET A 81 -7.98 2.04 7.01
C MET A 81 -9.19 1.66 6.16
N THR A 82 -9.10 1.92 4.87
CA THR A 82 -10.04 1.45 3.85
C THR A 82 -9.71 0.02 3.44
N SER A 83 -10.67 -0.60 2.75
CA SER A 83 -10.50 -1.95 2.21
C SER A 83 -9.33 -2.07 1.22
N LEU A 84 -9.05 -1.03 0.42
CA LEU A 84 -7.91 -1.01 -0.50
C LEU A 84 -6.58 -0.89 0.24
N GLN A 85 -6.52 -0.08 1.31
CA GLN A 85 -5.32 0.03 2.15
C GLN A 85 -5.03 -1.29 2.87
N LEU A 86 -6.03 -1.98 3.41
CA LEU A 86 -5.85 -3.31 4.02
C LEU A 86 -5.32 -4.34 3.01
N LEU A 87 -5.86 -4.36 1.80
CA LEU A 87 -5.38 -5.26 0.74
C LEU A 87 -3.92 -4.94 0.35
N SER A 88 -3.57 -3.65 0.33
CA SER A 88 -2.21 -3.18 0.06
C SER A 88 -1.20 -3.61 1.12
N CYS A 89 -1.65 -3.92 2.34
CA CYS A 89 -0.81 -4.44 3.42
C CYS A 89 -0.64 -5.97 3.39
N ASN A 90 -1.28 -6.70 2.46
CA ASN A 90 -1.20 -8.16 2.39
C ASN A 90 -0.39 -8.66 1.15
N PRO A 91 0.95 -8.68 1.21
CA PRO A 91 1.77 -9.15 0.09
C PRO A 91 1.61 -10.64 -0.19
N SER A 92 1.16 -11.44 0.80
CA SER A 92 0.97 -12.88 0.61
C SER A 92 -0.14 -13.22 -0.39
N ALA A 93 -1.09 -12.30 -0.58
CA ALA A 93 -2.14 -12.40 -1.58
C ALA A 93 -1.60 -12.31 -3.02
N PHE A 94 -0.51 -11.57 -3.22
CA PHE A 94 0.09 -11.26 -4.52
C PHE A 94 1.38 -12.06 -4.79
N LYS A 95 1.74 -12.98 -3.89
CA LYS A 95 2.92 -13.81 -4.07
C LYS A 95 2.71 -14.80 -5.21
N GLN A 96 3.41 -14.56 -6.31
CA GLN A 96 3.57 -15.54 -7.38
C GLN A 96 4.58 -16.59 -6.93
N ASP A 97 4.26 -17.88 -7.07
CA ASP A 97 5.26 -18.93 -6.88
C ASP A 97 6.39 -18.71 -7.89
N PRO A 98 7.66 -18.75 -7.46
CA PRO A 98 8.76 -18.65 -8.41
C PRO A 98 8.63 -19.80 -9.40
N GLU A 99 8.57 -19.49 -10.69
CA GLU A 99 8.68 -20.49 -11.77
C GLU A 99 10.13 -21.01 -11.83
N ASP A 100 10.66 -21.49 -10.71
CA ASP A 100 12.02 -21.96 -10.64
C ASP A 100 12.12 -23.34 -11.30
N GLY A 101 13.21 -23.60 -12.03
CA GLY A 101 13.40 -24.85 -12.78
C GLY A 101 13.29 -26.11 -11.91
N PHE A 102 13.58 -25.96 -10.61
CA PHE A 102 13.38 -26.98 -9.58
C PHE A 102 11.91 -27.40 -9.39
N ILE A 103 10.96 -26.47 -9.54
CA ILE A 103 9.52 -26.75 -9.41
C ILE A 103 9.00 -27.52 -10.64
N LYS A 104 9.58 -27.33 -11.84
CA LYS A 104 9.25 -28.17 -13.01
C LYS A 104 9.65 -29.63 -12.80
N LEU A 105 10.81 -29.86 -12.19
CA LEU A 105 11.27 -31.21 -11.82
C LEU A 105 10.40 -31.82 -10.69
N ALA A 106 10.04 -31.02 -9.68
CA ALA A 106 9.15 -31.47 -8.61
C ALA A 106 7.70 -31.75 -9.09
N LYS A 107 7.18 -30.97 -10.06
CA LYS A 107 5.88 -31.21 -10.71
C LYS A 107 5.75 -32.60 -11.34
N SER A 108 6.86 -33.16 -11.81
CA SER A 108 6.92 -34.52 -12.36
C SER A 108 6.87 -35.61 -11.28
N CYS A 109 7.14 -35.27 -10.01
CA CYS A 109 7.35 -36.23 -8.94
C CYS A 109 6.40 -36.07 -7.73
N CYS A 110 5.60 -35.00 -7.65
CA CYS A 110 4.86 -34.64 -6.42
C CYS A 110 3.36 -35.00 -6.44
N SER A 111 2.85 -35.33 -5.25
CA SER A 111 1.47 -35.74 -4.93
C SER A 111 0.37 -34.72 -5.27
N THR A 112 -0.87 -35.18 -5.44
CA THR A 112 -2.08 -34.36 -5.70
C THR A 112 -2.28 -33.19 -4.74
N ALA A 113 -1.94 -33.35 -3.45
CA ALA A 113 -2.07 -32.31 -2.43
C ALA A 113 -1.19 -31.06 -2.70
N TRP A 114 -0.02 -31.24 -3.30
CA TRP A 114 0.85 -30.11 -3.64
C TRP A 114 0.28 -29.32 -4.84
N GLN A 115 -0.28 -30.03 -5.82
CA GLN A 115 -0.93 -29.41 -6.98
C GLN A 115 -2.16 -28.60 -6.57
N GLU A 116 -2.98 -29.13 -5.65
CA GLU A 116 -4.12 -28.40 -5.08
C GLU A 116 -3.70 -27.12 -4.37
N LYS A 117 -2.63 -27.17 -3.56
CA LYS A 117 -2.11 -25.98 -2.86
C LYS A 117 -1.65 -24.88 -3.81
N VAL A 118 -0.91 -25.26 -4.86
CA VAL A 118 -0.45 -24.32 -5.90
C VAL A 118 -1.63 -23.73 -6.66
N GLN A 119 -2.62 -24.55 -7.00
CA GLN A 119 -3.82 -24.08 -7.69
C GLN A 119 -4.63 -23.11 -6.83
N ASN A 120 -4.84 -23.43 -5.55
CA ASN A 120 -5.52 -22.55 -4.61
C ASN A 120 -4.81 -21.20 -4.46
N GLN A 121 -3.48 -21.18 -4.39
CA GLN A 121 -2.72 -19.92 -4.33
C GLN A 121 -2.85 -19.11 -5.62
N LYS A 122 -2.86 -19.76 -6.79
CA LYS A 122 -3.09 -19.10 -8.08
C LYS A 122 -4.47 -18.48 -8.18
N ASP A 123 -5.49 -19.18 -7.71
CA ASP A 123 -6.85 -18.66 -7.74
C ASP A 123 -7.02 -17.53 -6.72
N LYS A 124 -6.46 -17.67 -5.51
CA LYS A 124 -6.34 -16.58 -4.52
C LYS A 124 -5.69 -15.32 -5.12
N TYR A 125 -4.58 -15.48 -5.84
CA TYR A 125 -3.90 -14.39 -6.53
C TYR A 125 -4.79 -13.70 -7.57
N LYS A 126 -5.48 -14.46 -8.43
CA LYS A 126 -6.38 -13.88 -9.45
C LYS A 126 -7.49 -13.08 -8.79
N SER A 127 -8.13 -13.63 -7.77
CA SER A 127 -9.23 -12.98 -7.06
C SER A 127 -8.76 -11.73 -6.33
N ALA A 128 -7.56 -11.74 -5.74
CA ALA A 128 -6.96 -10.56 -5.12
C ALA A 128 -6.70 -9.44 -6.14
N VAL A 129 -6.22 -9.78 -7.34
CA VAL A 129 -5.99 -8.82 -8.43
C VAL A 129 -7.30 -8.23 -8.96
N GLU A 130 -8.34 -9.05 -9.13
CA GLU A 130 -9.67 -8.57 -9.55
C GLU A 130 -10.30 -7.66 -8.50
N LEU A 131 -10.17 -8.03 -7.22
CA LEU A 131 -10.60 -7.19 -6.10
C LEU A 131 -9.84 -5.86 -6.06
N ALA A 132 -8.52 -5.88 -6.19
CA ALA A 132 -7.71 -4.66 -6.24
C ALA A 132 -8.18 -3.72 -7.36
N LYS A 133 -8.41 -4.24 -8.57
CA LYS A 133 -8.93 -3.46 -9.70
C LYS A 133 -10.28 -2.83 -9.43
N LEU A 134 -11.18 -3.58 -8.77
CA LEU A 134 -12.50 -3.07 -8.42
C LEU A 134 -12.42 -1.98 -7.34
N LEU A 135 -11.62 -2.21 -6.30
CA LEU A 135 -11.43 -1.26 -5.22
C LEU A 135 -10.78 0.03 -5.73
N SER A 136 -9.69 -0.06 -6.51
CA SER A 136 -9.01 1.11 -7.07
C SER A 136 -9.92 2.00 -7.92
N ARG A 137 -10.91 1.43 -8.63
CA ARG A 137 -11.86 2.23 -9.44
C ARG A 137 -12.90 2.99 -8.63
N ASN A 138 -13.24 2.49 -7.45
CA ASN A 138 -14.35 3.00 -6.64
C ASN A 138 -13.88 3.74 -5.39
N ASP A 139 -12.66 3.48 -4.92
CA ASP A 139 -12.08 4.15 -3.77
C ASP A 139 -11.58 5.54 -4.19
N THR A 140 -12.36 6.58 -3.89
CA THR A 140 -11.96 7.99 -4.05
C THR A 140 -11.39 8.57 -2.75
N SER A 141 -11.23 7.77 -1.70
CA SER A 141 -10.87 8.26 -0.36
C SER A 141 -9.46 8.87 -0.32
N TRP A 142 -8.58 8.48 -1.23
CA TRP A 142 -7.22 9.01 -1.34
C TRP A 142 -7.16 10.42 -1.95
N GLU A 143 -8.21 10.90 -2.64
CA GLU A 143 -8.26 12.30 -3.13
C GLU A 143 -8.35 13.30 -1.96
N VAL A 144 -8.95 12.89 -0.85
CA VAL A 144 -9.10 13.74 0.35
C VAL A 144 -7.74 14.03 0.99
N SER A 145 -6.84 13.05 1.00
CA SER A 145 -5.48 13.19 1.55
C SER A 145 -4.62 14.20 0.79
N TYR A 146 -4.85 14.38 -0.52
CA TYR A 146 -4.11 15.33 -1.36
C TYR A 146 -4.39 16.80 -0.99
N SER A 147 -5.63 17.11 -0.60
CA SER A 147 -6.09 18.49 -0.39
C SER A 147 -5.49 19.20 0.84
N SER A 148 -4.89 18.45 1.76
CA SER A 148 -4.36 18.98 3.03
C SER A 148 -2.85 19.30 3.01
N ILE A 149 -2.13 19.01 1.93
CA ILE A 149 -0.68 19.24 1.81
C ILE A 149 -0.42 20.30 0.73
N ASP A 150 -0.86 21.54 0.96
CA ASP A 150 -0.31 22.71 0.25
C ASP A 150 1.10 23.01 0.76
N GLN A 151 2.08 22.25 0.29
CA GLN A 151 3.51 22.59 0.40
C GLN A 151 4.07 23.06 -0.94
N SER A 152 3.25 23.72 -1.76
CA SER A 152 3.71 24.39 -2.98
C SER A 152 4.54 25.66 -2.69
N LYS A 153 4.70 26.06 -1.42
CA LYS A 153 5.63 27.12 -1.04
C LYS A 153 7.03 26.55 -0.81
N PRO A 154 8.02 26.88 -1.66
CA PRO A 154 9.41 26.54 -1.36
C PRO A 154 9.78 27.18 -0.02
N LYS A 155 10.24 26.38 0.95
CA LYS A 155 10.92 26.90 2.14
C LYS A 155 12.19 27.59 1.66
N ILE A 156 12.13 28.92 1.58
CA ILE A 156 13.31 29.75 1.33
C ILE A 156 14.22 29.56 2.55
N HIS A 157 15.29 28.76 2.39
CA HIS A 157 16.34 28.69 3.39
C HIS A 157 17.00 30.07 3.51
N ARG A 158 16.73 30.77 4.60
CA ARG A 158 17.40 32.03 4.94
C ARG A 158 18.74 31.69 5.58
N TYR A 159 19.80 31.68 4.78
CA TYR A 159 21.17 31.65 5.29
C TYR A 159 21.45 32.99 5.96
N GLY A 160 21.58 32.98 7.29
CA GLY A 160 22.01 34.14 8.08
C GLY A 160 20.89 34.86 8.83
N GLU A 161 20.58 34.39 10.05
CA GLU A 161 20.07 35.25 11.12
C GLU A 161 20.58 34.69 12.45
N ILE A 162 21.68 35.31 12.89
CA ILE A 162 22.21 35.21 14.25
C ILE A 162 21.35 36.11 15.14
N ALA A 163 21.11 35.63 16.36
CA ALA A 163 20.61 36.32 17.56
C ALA A 163 19.08 36.44 17.74
N GLY A 164 18.62 35.94 18.88
CA GLY A 164 17.30 36.24 19.44
C GLY A 164 16.61 35.01 20.04
N GLN A 165 17.03 34.61 21.25
CA GLN A 165 16.20 33.73 22.09
C GLN A 165 14.89 34.44 22.45
N GLU A 166 13.85 33.61 22.60
CA GLU A 166 12.60 33.79 23.36
C GLU A 166 11.31 33.77 22.52
N GLY A 167 10.72 32.57 22.46
CA GLY A 167 9.43 32.29 21.84
C GLY A 167 9.07 30.80 21.81
N MET A 168 9.63 29.98 22.71
CA MET A 168 9.23 28.58 22.91
C MET A 168 7.90 28.57 23.67
N SER A 169 6.77 28.40 22.98
CA SER A 169 5.54 27.90 23.63
C SER A 169 4.40 27.45 22.71
N LEU A 170 4.37 27.80 21.41
CA LEU A 170 3.20 27.46 20.57
C LEU A 170 3.42 26.31 19.58
N ALA A 171 4.65 26.08 19.12
CA ALA A 171 4.98 24.96 18.22
C ALA A 171 4.95 23.58 18.92
N ALA A 172 5.19 23.54 20.24
CA ALA A 172 5.15 22.32 21.03
C ALA A 172 3.72 21.84 21.35
N ARG A 173 2.68 22.65 21.06
CA ARG A 173 1.28 22.32 21.35
C ARG A 173 0.49 21.79 20.15
N ILE A 174 1.15 21.62 18.99
CA ILE A 174 0.56 21.02 17.78
C ILE A 174 1.01 19.56 17.59
N HIS A 175 1.88 19.03 18.47
CA HIS A 175 2.34 17.63 18.40
C HIS A 175 1.47 16.60 19.15
N GLU A 176 0.31 17.01 19.70
CA GLU A 176 -0.66 16.07 20.25
C GLU A 176 -1.91 16.04 19.34
N ARG A 177 -2.09 14.91 18.64
CA ARG A 177 -3.06 14.58 17.57
C ARG A 177 -2.58 14.79 16.13
N MET A 178 -1.57 14.03 15.72
CA MET A 178 -1.38 13.63 14.31
C MET A 178 -1.47 12.11 14.14
N ASP A 179 -2.17 11.41 15.05
CA ASP A 179 -2.68 10.08 14.74
C ASP A 179 -3.89 10.27 13.81
N ASP A 180 -3.92 9.59 12.66
CA ASP A 180 -5.07 9.41 11.75
C ASP A 180 -5.06 10.20 10.41
N VAL A 181 -3.91 10.33 9.75
CA VAL A 181 -3.90 10.36 8.27
C VAL A 181 -3.31 9.03 7.80
N GLY A 182 -4.17 8.01 7.69
CA GLY A 182 -3.76 6.70 7.16
C GLY A 182 -3.02 6.85 5.83
N GLU A 183 -1.85 6.25 5.73
CA GLU A 183 -0.98 6.34 4.56
C GLU A 183 -1.73 5.99 3.27
N THR A 184 -1.43 6.68 2.17
CA THR A 184 -2.14 6.43 0.91
C THR A 184 -1.98 4.97 0.45
N PRO A 185 -2.99 4.37 -0.22
CA PRO A 185 -2.89 2.99 -0.69
C PRO A 185 -1.68 2.75 -1.59
N LEU A 186 -1.27 3.75 -2.37
CA LEU A 186 -0.08 3.69 -3.22
C LEU A 186 1.21 3.51 -2.40
N ILE A 187 1.37 4.26 -1.32
CA ILE A 187 2.55 4.17 -0.44
C ILE A 187 2.56 2.82 0.27
N LEU A 188 1.42 2.38 0.81
CA LEU A 188 1.30 1.08 1.48
C LEU A 188 1.64 -0.07 0.53
N ALA A 189 1.07 -0.08 -0.69
CA ALA A 189 1.38 -1.09 -1.70
C ALA A 189 2.86 -1.07 -2.08
N THR A 190 3.49 0.10 -2.11
CA THR A 190 4.93 0.25 -2.36
C THR A 190 5.77 -0.30 -1.20
N LYS A 191 5.38 -0.08 0.05
CA LYS A 191 6.05 -0.67 1.22
C LYS A 191 5.96 -2.20 1.24
N SER A 192 4.82 -2.72 0.81
CA SER A 192 4.53 -4.15 0.77
C SER A 192 5.02 -4.85 -0.51
N GLY A 193 5.50 -4.13 -1.51
CA GLY A 193 6.01 -4.73 -2.76
C GLY A 193 4.94 -5.23 -3.73
N ILE A 194 3.70 -4.74 -3.61
CA ILE A 194 2.57 -5.20 -4.43
C ILE A 194 2.51 -4.39 -5.73
N VAL A 195 3.21 -4.89 -6.75
CA VAL A 195 3.34 -4.24 -8.06
C VAL A 195 1.97 -4.06 -8.73
N GLU A 196 1.08 -5.04 -8.61
CA GLU A 196 -0.22 -5.08 -9.29
C GLU A 196 -1.15 -3.93 -8.84
N ILE A 197 -1.14 -3.61 -7.55
CA ILE A 197 -1.92 -2.49 -7.01
C ILE A 197 -1.30 -1.16 -7.46
N VAL A 198 0.03 -1.03 -7.37
CA VAL A 198 0.73 0.19 -7.78
C VAL A 198 0.51 0.49 -9.26
N GLU A 199 0.62 -0.51 -10.13
CA GLU A 199 0.39 -0.37 -11.57
C GLU A 199 -1.05 0.07 -11.86
N GLU A 200 -2.05 -0.56 -11.24
CA GLU A 200 -3.45 -0.20 -11.49
C GLU A 200 -3.79 1.20 -10.97
N ILE A 201 -3.29 1.59 -9.79
CA ILE A 201 -3.49 2.94 -9.24
C ILE A 201 -2.86 3.98 -10.16
N LEU A 202 -1.59 3.81 -10.57
CA LEU A 202 -0.92 4.77 -11.43
C LEU A 202 -1.49 4.84 -12.84
N ARG A 203 -2.10 3.75 -13.32
CA ARG A 203 -2.83 3.72 -14.59
C ARG A 203 -4.13 4.52 -14.53
N LEU A 204 -4.89 4.41 -13.45
CA LEU A 204 -6.17 5.12 -13.28
C LEU A 204 -5.94 6.58 -12.85
N TYR A 205 -4.94 6.81 -12.00
CA TYR A 205 -4.66 8.09 -11.37
C TYR A 205 -3.16 8.42 -11.43
N PRO A 206 -2.65 8.89 -12.58
CA PRO A 206 -1.24 9.24 -12.72
C PRO A 206 -0.77 10.33 -11.74
N GLN A 207 -1.68 11.19 -11.28
CA GLN A 207 -1.41 12.20 -10.26
C GLN A 207 -1.09 11.61 -8.88
N ALA A 208 -1.50 10.36 -8.62
CA ALA A 208 -1.29 9.72 -7.34
C ALA A 208 0.21 9.58 -6.98
N VAL A 209 1.09 9.58 -7.98
CA VAL A 209 2.54 9.50 -7.81
C VAL A 209 3.14 10.63 -6.97
N GLU A 210 2.46 11.79 -6.89
CA GLU A 210 2.94 12.95 -6.15
C GLU A 210 2.65 12.89 -4.64
N HIS A 211 1.85 11.92 -4.20
CA HIS A 211 1.58 11.74 -2.78
C HIS A 211 2.85 11.44 -2.02
N VAL A 212 2.88 11.95 -0.79
CA VAL A 212 3.93 11.69 0.17
C VAL A 212 3.35 11.00 1.38
N ASP A 213 4.21 10.29 2.09
CA ASP A 213 3.90 9.76 3.40
C ASP A 213 4.13 10.79 4.51
N ASP A 214 3.94 10.36 5.76
CA ASP A 214 4.07 11.20 6.95
C ASP A 214 5.51 11.71 7.18
N GLU A 215 6.50 10.99 6.65
CA GLU A 215 7.92 11.39 6.64
C GLU A 215 8.23 12.35 5.47
N GLY A 216 7.24 12.73 4.66
CA GLY A 216 7.40 13.59 3.49
C GLY A 216 8.06 12.89 2.30
N ARG A 217 8.22 11.56 2.37
CA ARG A 217 8.87 10.74 1.35
C ARG A 217 7.90 10.47 0.20
N ASN A 218 8.41 10.58 -1.01
CA ASN A 218 7.65 10.18 -2.21
C ASN A 218 7.75 8.67 -2.46
N VAL A 219 7.01 8.18 -3.46
CA VAL A 219 7.01 6.77 -3.87
C VAL A 219 8.41 6.22 -4.20
N LEU A 220 9.35 7.03 -4.72
CA LEU A 220 10.72 6.59 -5.03
C LEU A 220 11.55 6.37 -3.76
N HIS A 221 11.48 7.29 -2.80
CA HIS A 221 12.14 7.13 -1.50
C HIS A 221 11.65 5.85 -0.81
N VAL A 222 10.33 5.62 -0.83
CA VAL A 222 9.73 4.41 -0.25
C VAL A 222 10.18 3.16 -1.02
N ALA A 223 10.08 3.13 -2.35
CA ALA A 223 10.51 1.97 -3.14
C ALA A 223 11.98 1.59 -2.89
N ILE A 224 12.87 2.58 -2.75
CA ILE A 224 14.30 2.33 -2.47
C ILE A 224 14.51 1.85 -1.04
N LYS A 225 13.92 2.52 -0.03
CA LYS A 225 14.02 2.09 1.37
C LYS A 225 13.50 0.66 1.54
N TYR A 226 12.45 0.31 0.80
CA TYR A 226 11.85 -1.01 0.84
C TYR A 226 12.46 -2.01 -0.16
N ARG A 227 13.45 -1.62 -0.98
CA ARG A 227 14.13 -2.48 -1.96
C ARG A 227 13.20 -3.11 -3.00
N GLU A 228 12.14 -2.39 -3.36
CA GLU A 228 11.14 -2.82 -4.33
C GLU A 228 11.50 -2.37 -5.76
N LEU A 229 12.43 -3.10 -6.39
CA LEU A 229 13.02 -2.73 -7.68
C LEU A 229 11.98 -2.64 -8.80
N LYS A 230 11.02 -3.57 -8.85
CA LYS A 230 9.98 -3.60 -9.88
C LYS A 230 9.12 -2.34 -9.86
N ILE A 231 8.77 -1.86 -8.66
CA ILE A 231 7.98 -0.63 -8.50
C ILE A 231 8.82 0.58 -8.88
N PHE A 232 10.09 0.61 -8.47
CA PHE A 232 11.01 1.67 -8.86
C PHE A 232 11.20 1.76 -10.39
N GLU A 233 11.39 0.63 -11.08
CA GLU A 233 11.45 0.57 -12.55
C GLU A 233 10.14 1.05 -13.22
N LEU A 234 9.00 0.75 -12.60
CA LEU A 234 7.70 1.18 -13.11
C LEU A 234 7.56 2.70 -13.03
N VAL A 235 7.89 3.30 -11.89
CA VAL A 235 7.76 4.76 -11.69
C VAL A 235 8.79 5.53 -12.51
N THR A 236 10.01 5.01 -12.69
CA THR A 236 11.06 5.67 -13.48
C THR A 236 10.76 5.73 -14.97
N LYS A 237 9.91 4.84 -15.50
CA LYS A 237 9.40 4.91 -16.88
C LYS A 237 8.41 6.07 -17.11
N MET A 238 7.93 6.73 -16.06
CA MET A 238 7.02 7.88 -16.17
C MET A 238 7.82 9.19 -16.40
N GLU A 239 7.90 9.66 -17.65
CA GLU A 239 8.83 10.76 -18.04
C GLU A 239 8.62 12.09 -17.28
N VAL A 240 7.38 12.53 -17.09
CA VAL A 240 7.09 13.87 -16.53
C VAL A 240 7.14 13.91 -15.00
N PRO A 241 6.51 12.97 -14.26
CA PRO A 241 6.58 12.98 -12.80
C PRO A 241 7.99 12.73 -12.26
N MET A 242 8.81 11.95 -12.97
CA MET A 242 10.14 11.54 -12.49
C MET A 242 11.05 12.73 -12.12
N LYS A 243 11.13 13.76 -12.97
CA LYS A 243 11.95 14.95 -12.69
C LYS A 243 11.54 15.69 -11.42
N ARG A 244 10.23 15.75 -11.13
CA ARG A 244 9.69 16.40 -9.92
C ARG A 244 9.96 15.53 -8.68
N LEU A 245 9.77 14.23 -8.80
CA LEU A 245 9.96 13.28 -7.71
C LEU A 245 11.43 13.22 -7.29
N VAL A 246 12.37 13.19 -8.23
CA VAL A 246 13.81 13.14 -7.92
C VAL A 246 14.28 14.34 -7.12
N ARG A 247 13.74 15.52 -7.41
CA ARG A 247 14.12 16.78 -6.75
C ARG A 247 13.52 16.94 -5.35
N LYS A 248 12.53 16.11 -5.00
CA LYS A 248 11.88 16.21 -3.69
C LYS A 248 12.80 15.62 -2.63
N ILE A 249 12.88 16.33 -1.50
CA ILE A 249 13.56 15.86 -0.29
C ILE A 249 12.50 15.47 0.74
N ASP A 250 12.85 14.52 1.61
CA ASP A 250 12.00 14.15 2.73
C ASP A 250 12.02 15.23 3.84
N ASN A 251 11.29 14.99 4.94
CA ASN A 251 11.24 15.93 6.07
C ASN A 251 12.59 16.09 6.80
N GLU A 252 13.50 15.13 6.66
CA GLU A 252 14.87 15.17 7.21
C GLU A 252 15.86 15.88 6.26
N GLY A 253 15.43 16.20 5.04
CA GLY A 253 16.26 16.80 4.00
C GLY A 253 17.08 15.77 3.21
N ASN A 254 16.79 14.48 3.35
CA ASN A 254 17.43 13.44 2.55
C ASN A 254 16.85 13.45 1.15
N SER A 255 17.74 13.33 0.16
CA SER A 255 17.34 13.00 -1.21
C SER A 255 17.24 11.49 -1.39
N ILE A 256 16.68 11.07 -2.52
CA ILE A 256 16.61 9.67 -2.98
C ILE A 256 17.97 8.96 -2.84
N LEU A 257 19.07 9.65 -3.17
CA LEU A 257 20.43 9.12 -3.07
C LEU A 257 20.85 8.86 -1.62
N HIS A 258 20.45 9.71 -0.69
CA HIS A 258 20.73 9.51 0.74
C HIS A 258 19.98 8.25 1.24
N THR A 259 18.73 8.05 0.79
CA THR A 259 17.91 6.89 1.19
C THR A 259 18.53 5.54 0.82
N VAL A 260 19.34 5.46 -0.25
CA VAL A 260 20.05 4.22 -0.64
C VAL A 260 20.97 3.74 0.46
N GLY A 261 21.73 4.67 1.05
CA GLY A 261 22.71 4.39 2.10
C GLY A 261 22.09 4.22 3.49
N ILE A 262 20.80 4.50 3.66
CA ILE A 262 20.10 4.27 4.92
C ILE A 262 19.76 2.78 5.01
N ASN A 263 20.45 2.09 5.91
CA ASN A 263 20.19 0.69 6.17
C ASN A 263 18.91 0.54 7.01
N ARG A 264 18.04 -0.42 6.66
CA ARG A 264 16.78 -0.63 7.37
C ARG A 264 17.06 -1.06 8.81
N LYS A 265 16.72 -0.22 9.80
CA LYS A 265 16.80 -0.58 11.23
C LYS A 265 15.87 -1.75 11.59
N ASP A 266 14.77 -1.90 10.84
CA ASP A 266 13.71 -2.89 11.10
C ASP A 266 13.80 -4.13 10.18
N PHE A 267 14.83 -4.24 9.35
CA PHE A 267 15.03 -5.42 8.50
C PHE A 267 15.60 -6.56 9.35
N VAL A 268 14.72 -7.28 10.02
CA VAL A 268 15.01 -8.65 10.40
C VAL A 268 15.05 -9.43 9.10
N SER A 269 16.27 -9.67 8.60
CA SER A 269 16.51 -10.53 7.45
C SER A 269 15.96 -11.93 7.79
N GLU A 270 14.68 -12.20 7.53
CA GLU A 270 14.05 -13.52 7.78
C GLU A 270 14.80 -14.62 7.02
N LYS A 271 15.47 -14.25 5.93
CA LYS A 271 16.52 -15.05 5.32
C LYS A 271 17.85 -14.60 5.86
N MET A 272 18.59 -15.49 6.51
CA MET A 272 20.01 -15.34 6.82
C MET A 272 20.80 -15.25 5.50
N GLU A 273 20.68 -14.16 4.76
CA GLU A 273 21.46 -13.87 3.56
C GLU A 273 22.83 -13.36 4.02
N GLY A 274 23.89 -13.95 3.48
CA GLY A 274 25.26 -13.61 3.90
C GLY A 274 25.55 -12.11 3.70
N PRO A 275 26.45 -11.50 4.49
CA PRO A 275 26.79 -10.08 4.36
C PRO A 275 27.20 -9.67 2.93
N ALA A 276 27.79 -10.60 2.17
CA ALA A 276 28.17 -10.39 0.79
C ALA A 276 26.97 -10.23 -0.17
N PHE A 277 25.86 -10.94 0.08
CA PHE A 277 24.65 -10.85 -0.74
C PHE A 277 23.93 -9.52 -0.50
N LEU A 278 23.81 -9.10 0.77
CA LEU A 278 23.27 -7.79 1.13
C LEU A 278 24.09 -6.66 0.47
N LEU A 279 25.43 -6.74 0.54
CA LEU A 279 26.29 -5.76 -0.11
C LEU A 279 26.13 -5.75 -1.63
N GLN A 280 25.91 -6.92 -2.24
CA GLN A 280 25.68 -7.02 -3.69
C GLN A 280 24.36 -6.38 -4.12
N GLU A 281 23.28 -6.56 -3.35
CA GLU A 281 22.00 -5.88 -3.63
C GLU A 281 22.11 -4.37 -3.44
N GLU A 282 22.81 -3.91 -2.39
CA GLU A 282 23.05 -2.47 -2.18
C GLU A 282 23.89 -1.85 -3.29
N LEU A 283 24.92 -2.55 -3.76
CA LEU A 283 25.73 -2.11 -4.90
C LEU A 283 24.86 -1.99 -6.16
N LEU A 284 23.99 -2.98 -6.40
CA LEU A 284 23.09 -2.99 -7.56
C LEU A 284 22.11 -1.82 -7.51
N TRP A 285 21.54 -1.52 -6.34
CA TRP A 285 20.69 -0.33 -6.16
C TRP A 285 21.44 0.97 -6.42
N PHE A 286 22.68 1.08 -5.94
CA PHE A 286 23.52 2.24 -6.18
C PHE A 286 23.83 2.44 -7.67
N GLU A 287 24.24 1.37 -8.37
CA GLU A 287 24.53 1.41 -9.80
C GLU A 287 23.29 1.75 -10.63
N VAL A 288 22.15 1.11 -10.35
CA VAL A 288 20.88 1.36 -11.04
C VAL A 288 20.44 2.81 -10.87
N LEU A 289 20.47 3.34 -9.65
CA LEU A 289 20.12 4.73 -9.38
C LEU A 289 21.09 5.70 -10.02
N PHE A 290 22.39 5.41 -9.98
CA PHE A 290 23.40 6.24 -10.60
C PHE A 290 23.21 6.32 -12.12
N ILE A 291 22.97 5.20 -12.80
CA ILE A 291 22.72 5.17 -14.26
C ILE A 291 21.45 5.95 -14.62
N LEU A 292 20.37 5.79 -13.85
CA LEU A 292 19.09 6.45 -14.13
C LEU A 292 19.09 7.95 -13.81
N LEU A 293 19.83 8.37 -12.80
CA LEU A 293 20.06 9.80 -12.52
C LEU A 293 21.01 10.41 -13.55
N ALA A 294 22.01 9.66 -14.02
CA ALA A 294 22.91 10.11 -15.07
C ALA A 294 22.22 10.22 -16.45
N SER A 295 21.21 9.39 -16.75
CA SER A 295 20.46 9.48 -18.01
C SER A 295 19.40 10.59 -18.00
N THR A 296 18.96 11.02 -16.82
CA THR A 296 18.05 12.17 -16.63
C THR A 296 18.80 13.49 -16.48
N TYR A 297 20.15 13.43 -16.47
CA TYR A 297 21.05 14.58 -16.53
C TYR A 297 20.98 15.25 -17.91
N ASP A 298 20.33 16.41 -17.95
CA ASP A 298 20.40 17.28 -19.12
C ASP A 298 21.68 18.11 -19.03
N SER A 299 22.60 17.88 -19.97
CA SER A 299 23.93 18.50 -20.06
C SER A 299 23.90 20.03 -20.19
N HIS A 300 22.71 20.63 -20.29
CA HIS A 300 22.50 22.06 -20.44
C HIS A 300 22.50 22.89 -19.14
N THR A 301 22.41 22.30 -17.94
CA THR A 301 22.25 23.11 -16.69
C THR A 301 23.29 22.97 -15.59
N GLY A 302 24.24 22.01 -15.68
CA GLY A 302 25.51 22.06 -14.93
C GLY A 302 25.43 22.31 -13.41
N ILE A 303 24.38 21.84 -12.73
CA ILE A 303 24.24 21.95 -11.27
C ILE A 303 23.91 20.57 -10.71
N PHE A 304 24.64 20.17 -9.67
CA PHE A 304 24.26 19.03 -8.83
C PHE A 304 22.89 19.32 -8.20
N PHE A 305 21.88 18.53 -8.56
CA PHE A 305 20.57 18.54 -7.91
C PHE A 305 20.50 17.42 -6.88
#